data_AF-A0A8H6XEX8-F1
#
_entry.id   AF-A0A8H6XEX8-F1
#
_cell.length_a   1.000
_cell.length_b   1.000
_cell.length_c   1.000
_cell.angle_alpha   90.00
_cell.angle_beta   90.00
_cell.angle_gamma   90.00
#
_symmetry.space_group_name_H-M   'P 1'
#
loop_
_entity.id
_entity.type
_entity.pdbx_description
1 polymer ?
#
loop_
_entity_poly.entity_id
_entity_poly.type
_entity_poly.pdbx_seq_one_letter_code
_entity_poly.pdbx_strand_id
1 'polypeptide(L)'
;MRLVLSAVYFCITLASALRTNQSAAVTPQSRGTEACGDPSVAVALYEFFNSGTVDYFLTPGTSVGSGTGPYNFQGGVGFVFVTQEASTVPFYRLHKSAGEPGYQLLDH
;
A
#
# COMPACT_ATOMS: atom_id res chain seq x y z
N MET A 1 -6.98 62.88 22.81
CA MET A 1 -6.59 61.45 22.77
C MET A 1 -7.55 60.69 21.85
N ARG A 2 -7.48 60.92 20.53
CA ARG A 2 -8.38 60.31 19.52
C ARG A 2 -7.63 59.56 18.40
N LEU A 3 -6.30 59.46 18.49
CA LEU A 3 -5.47 58.81 17.47
C LEU A 3 -5.20 57.32 17.74
N VAL A 4 -5.38 56.83 18.96
CA VAL A 4 -5.02 55.43 19.32
C VAL A 4 -6.11 54.42 18.91
N LEU A 5 -7.36 54.86 18.71
CA LEU A 5 -8.46 53.97 18.33
C LEU A 5 -8.41 53.51 16.86
N SER A 6 -7.68 54.21 15.98
CA SER A 6 -7.61 53.86 14.55
C SER A 6 -6.70 52.66 14.27
N ALA A 7 -5.58 52.53 15.01
CA ALA A 7 -4.61 51.45 14.81
C ALA A 7 -5.15 50.08 15.24
N VAL A 8 -6.01 50.04 16.26
CA VAL A 8 -6.64 48.80 16.75
C VAL A 8 -7.65 48.27 15.72
N TYR A 9 -8.38 49.16 15.05
CA TYR A 9 -9.37 48.76 14.05
C TYR A 9 -8.73 48.12 12.82
N PHE A 10 -7.55 48.62 12.40
CA PHE A 10 -6.83 48.09 11.24
C PHE A 10 -6.24 46.68 11.49
N CYS A 11 -5.84 46.36 12.73
CA CYS A 11 -5.39 45.02 13.08
C CYS A 11 -6.54 43.99 13.08
N ILE A 12 -7.75 44.39 13.49
CA ILE A 12 -8.90 43.48 13.54
C ILE A 12 -9.39 43.13 12.13
N THR A 13 -9.22 44.01 11.14
CA THR A 13 -9.65 43.73 9.76
C THR A 13 -8.68 42.89 8.94
N LEU A 14 -7.40 42.74 9.36
CA LEU A 14 -6.42 41.92 8.62
C LEU A 14 -6.45 40.44 9.03
N ALA A 15 -7.09 40.09 10.16
CA ALA A 15 -7.19 38.71 10.63
C ALA A 15 -8.28 37.90 9.88
N SER A 16 -9.19 38.55 9.16
CA SER A 16 -10.32 37.90 8.48
C SER A 16 -9.96 37.24 7.15
N ALA A 17 -8.71 37.34 6.69
CA ALA A 17 -8.27 36.81 5.40
C ALA A 17 -7.60 35.42 5.48
N LEU A 18 -7.56 34.76 6.65
CA LEU A 18 -7.29 33.33 6.67
C LEU A 18 -8.54 32.60 6.17
N ARG A 19 -8.68 32.52 4.85
CA ARG A 19 -9.41 31.42 4.23
C ARG A 19 -8.65 30.16 4.62
N THR A 20 -9.10 29.49 5.68
CA THR A 20 -8.86 28.06 5.82
C THR A 20 -9.31 27.44 4.50
N ASN A 21 -8.35 26.99 3.70
CA ASN A 21 -8.61 26.03 2.65
C ASN A 21 -9.17 24.80 3.38
N GLN A 22 -10.48 24.80 3.58
CA GLN A 22 -11.21 23.60 3.90
C GLN A 22 -11.07 22.76 2.64
N SER A 23 -10.05 21.90 2.63
CA SER A 23 -10.09 20.71 1.79
C SER A 23 -11.45 20.10 2.10
N ALA A 24 -12.36 20.19 1.12
CA ALA A 24 -13.64 19.52 1.22
C ALA A 24 -13.32 18.12 1.70
N ALA A 25 -13.88 17.72 2.84
CA ALA A 25 -13.80 16.35 3.27
C ALA A 25 -14.22 15.55 2.04
N VAL A 26 -13.29 14.79 1.48
CA VAL A 26 -13.62 13.85 0.43
C VAL A 26 -14.59 12.91 1.12
N THR A 27 -15.89 13.15 0.92
CA THR A 27 -16.90 12.18 1.28
C THR A 27 -16.40 10.90 0.65
N PRO A 28 -16.14 9.83 1.42
CA PRO A 28 -15.77 8.56 0.82
C PRO A 28 -16.86 8.30 -0.21
N GLN A 29 -16.52 8.39 -1.50
CA GLN A 29 -17.44 7.95 -2.52
C GLN A 29 -17.66 6.50 -2.15
N SER A 30 -18.86 6.21 -1.64
CA SER A 30 -19.39 4.87 -1.55
C SER A 30 -19.22 4.34 -2.97
N ARG A 31 -18.12 3.63 -3.23
CA ARG A 31 -17.97 2.84 -4.44
C ARG A 31 -19.26 2.05 -4.50
N GLY A 32 -19.96 2.12 -5.63
CA GLY A 32 -21.12 1.27 -5.83
C GLY A 32 -20.74 -0.17 -5.46
N THR A 33 -21.71 -1.00 -5.17
CA THR A 33 -21.58 -2.43 -4.84
C THR A 33 -20.87 -3.30 -5.91
N GLU A 34 -19.99 -2.74 -6.73
CA GLU A 34 -18.77 -3.41 -7.18
C GLU A 34 -17.77 -3.41 -6.01
N ALA A 35 -18.08 -4.23 -5.01
CA ALA A 35 -17.30 -4.36 -3.80
C ALA A 35 -15.86 -4.71 -4.20
N CYS A 36 -14.90 -3.85 -3.85
CA CYS A 36 -13.50 -4.25 -3.84
C CYS A 36 -13.35 -5.48 -2.92
N GLY A 37 -12.32 -6.31 -3.16
CA GLY A 37 -12.02 -7.45 -2.29
C GLY A 37 -11.99 -7.08 -0.80
N ASP A 38 -12.51 -7.97 0.04
CA ASP A 38 -12.61 -7.75 1.49
C ASP A 38 -11.21 -7.68 2.12
N PRO A 39 -10.74 -6.50 2.59
CA PRO A 39 -9.39 -6.36 3.12
C PRO A 39 -9.15 -7.20 4.38
N SER A 40 -10.20 -7.66 5.08
CA SER A 40 -10.08 -8.50 6.26
C SER A 40 -9.58 -9.91 5.94
N VAL A 41 -9.69 -10.37 4.69
CA VAL A 41 -9.18 -11.66 4.23
C VAL A 41 -7.81 -11.57 3.56
N ALA A 42 -7.23 -10.38 3.43
CA ALA A 42 -5.88 -10.20 2.91
C ALA A 42 -4.84 -10.68 3.93
N VAL A 43 -3.75 -11.27 3.44
CA VAL A 43 -2.63 -11.74 4.28
C VAL A 43 -1.38 -10.94 3.97
N ALA A 44 -0.45 -10.86 4.94
CA ALA A 44 0.83 -10.20 4.73
C ALA A 44 1.62 -10.90 3.61
N LEU A 45 2.23 -10.11 2.72
CA LEU A 45 3.20 -10.56 1.73
C LEU A 45 4.60 -10.32 2.30
N TYR A 46 5.40 -11.38 2.38
CA TYR A 46 6.75 -11.34 2.89
C TYR A 46 7.78 -11.42 1.77
N GLU A 47 8.87 -10.67 1.94
CA GLU A 47 10.05 -10.73 1.08
C GLU A 47 11.18 -11.50 1.76
N PHE A 48 11.87 -12.30 0.96
CA PHE A 48 13.11 -12.97 1.34
C PHE A 48 14.19 -12.73 0.29
N PHE A 49 15.44 -12.68 0.73
CA PHE A 49 16.59 -12.42 -0.12
C PHE A 49 17.68 -13.48 0.02
N ASN A 50 18.17 -13.97 -1.11
CA ASN A 50 19.34 -14.82 -1.20
C ASN A 50 20.52 -14.04 -1.81
N SER A 51 21.51 -13.71 -0.97
CA SER A 51 22.70 -12.97 -1.41
C SER A 51 23.64 -13.79 -2.30
N GLY A 52 23.56 -15.12 -2.28
CA GLY A 52 24.38 -16.00 -3.10
C GLY A 52 24.00 -15.98 -4.58
N THR A 53 22.73 -15.74 -4.88
CA THR A 53 22.20 -15.67 -6.26
C THR A 53 21.64 -14.30 -6.62
N VAL A 54 21.59 -13.36 -5.67
CA VAL A 54 20.92 -12.05 -5.79
C VAL A 54 19.47 -12.23 -6.27
N ASP A 55 18.74 -13.11 -5.56
CA ASP A 55 17.35 -13.45 -5.88
C ASP A 55 16.40 -13.05 -4.75
N TYR A 56 15.20 -12.61 -5.15
CA TYR A 56 14.13 -12.20 -4.25
C TYR A 56 12.95 -13.15 -4.37
N PHE A 57 12.45 -13.60 -3.22
CA PHE A 57 11.32 -14.50 -3.13
C PHE A 57 10.19 -13.85 -2.34
N LEU A 58 9.01 -13.78 -2.96
CA LEU A 58 7.79 -13.24 -2.35
C LEU A 58 6.84 -14.37 -1.99
N THR A 59 6.29 -14.33 -0.76
CA THR A 59 5.38 -15.37 -0.26
C THR A 59 4.32 -14.82 0.70
N PRO A 60 3.04 -15.22 0.57
CA PRO A 60 2.00 -14.87 1.53
C PRO A 60 2.23 -15.55 2.89
N GLY A 61 1.82 -14.89 3.97
CA GLY A 61 2.17 -15.23 5.36
C GLY A 61 1.68 -16.57 5.91
N THR A 62 0.89 -17.33 5.16
CA THR A 62 0.51 -18.71 5.49
C THR A 62 1.50 -19.77 5.02
N SER A 63 2.45 -19.40 4.14
CA SER A 63 3.34 -20.34 3.44
C SER A 63 4.78 -20.38 3.99
N VAL A 64 5.02 -19.79 5.16
CA VAL A 64 6.37 -19.67 5.76
C VAL A 64 6.77 -20.93 6.55
N GLY A 65 6.40 -22.10 6.03
CA GLY A 65 6.80 -23.38 6.60
C GLY A 65 8.30 -23.58 6.47
N SER A 66 9.01 -23.55 7.61
CA SER A 66 10.36 -24.08 7.87
C SER A 66 11.11 -24.63 6.64
N GLY A 67 11.80 -23.77 5.89
CA GLY A 67 12.55 -24.23 4.73
C GLY A 67 12.84 -23.17 3.68
N THR A 68 13.21 -21.95 4.07
CA THR A 68 13.64 -20.94 3.10
C THR A 68 15.06 -21.18 2.58
N GLY A 69 15.76 -22.23 3.05
CA GLY A 69 17.10 -22.58 2.56
C GLY A 69 18.05 -21.37 2.64
N PRO A 70 18.67 -20.93 1.53
CA PRO A 70 19.59 -19.78 1.51
C PRO A 70 18.91 -18.40 1.58
N TYR A 71 17.57 -18.35 1.67
CA TYR A 71 16.81 -17.10 1.68
C TYR A 71 16.60 -16.57 3.10
N ASN A 72 17.03 -15.34 3.31
CA ASN A 72 16.90 -14.60 4.57
C ASN A 72 15.67 -13.71 4.53
N PHE A 73 14.95 -13.62 5.66
CA PHE A 73 13.76 -12.80 5.78
C PHE A 73 14.11 -11.30 5.74
N GLN A 74 13.42 -10.55 4.87
CA GLN A 74 13.61 -9.11 4.70
C GLN A 74 12.51 -8.27 5.33
N GLY A 75 11.32 -8.85 5.54
CA GLY A 75 10.18 -8.15 6.15
C GLY A 75 8.87 -8.33 5.37
N GLY A 76 7.82 -7.67 5.87
CA GLY A 76 6.55 -7.52 5.15
C GLY A 76 6.62 -6.37 4.16
N VAL A 77 6.21 -6.63 2.92
CA VAL A 77 6.21 -5.64 1.82
C VAL A 77 4.81 -5.20 1.39
N GLY A 78 3.77 -5.82 1.95
CA GLY A 78 2.37 -5.44 1.69
C GLY A 78 1.38 -6.50 2.13
N PHE A 79 0.18 -6.44 1.56
CA PHE A 79 -0.89 -7.42 1.74
C PHE A 79 -1.37 -7.92 0.39
N VAL A 80 -1.75 -9.20 0.32
CA VAL A 80 -2.24 -9.86 -0.89
C VAL A 80 -3.44 -10.75 -0.55
N PHE A 81 -4.37 -10.89 -1.48
CA PHE A 81 -5.44 -11.88 -1.38
C PHE A 81 -4.91 -13.25 -1.83
N VAL A 82 -5.11 -14.29 -1.02
CA VAL A 82 -4.71 -15.66 -1.37
C VAL A 82 -5.61 -16.31 -2.40
N THR A 83 -6.81 -15.77 -2.57
CA THR A 83 -7.80 -16.12 -3.60
C THR A 83 -8.14 -14.89 -4.42
N GLN A 84 -8.56 -15.07 -5.67
CA GLN A 84 -8.99 -13.95 -6.49
C GLN A 84 -10.27 -13.34 -5.90
N GLU A 85 -10.22 -12.04 -5.64
CA GLU A 85 -11.35 -11.26 -5.13
C GLU A 85 -11.97 -10.39 -6.23
N ALA A 86 -13.20 -9.93 -5.99
CA ALA A 86 -13.90 -9.05 -6.92
C ALA A 86 -13.06 -7.79 -7.26
N SER A 87 -13.02 -7.47 -8.55
CA SER A 87 -12.27 -6.32 -9.08
C SER A 87 -10.77 -6.33 -8.75
N THR A 88 -10.16 -7.52 -8.63
CA THR A 88 -8.72 -7.70 -8.46
C THR A 88 -8.06 -8.37 -9.67
N VAL A 89 -6.79 -8.05 -9.89
CA VAL A 89 -5.92 -8.71 -10.88
C VAL A 89 -5.06 -9.74 -10.14
N PRO A 90 -4.99 -11.00 -10.59
CA PRO A 90 -4.14 -12.01 -9.97
C PRO A 90 -2.66 -11.62 -9.99
N PHE A 91 -1.96 -11.93 -8.90
CA PHE A 91 -0.52 -11.73 -8.76
C PHE A 91 0.20 -13.07 -8.97
N TYR A 92 0.82 -13.23 -10.15
CA TYR A 92 1.56 -14.45 -10.49
C TYR A 92 3.04 -14.33 -10.17
N ARG A 93 3.62 -15.41 -9.66
CA ARG A 93 5.07 -15.53 -9.48
C ARG A 93 5.69 -16.15 -10.71
N LEU A 94 6.80 -15.56 -11.17
CA LEU A 94 7.66 -16.17 -12.16
C LEU A 94 8.42 -17.35 -11.54
N HIS A 95 8.37 -18.49 -12.20
CA HIS A 95 9.06 -19.71 -11.80
C HIS A 95 10.12 -20.07 -12.83
N LYS A 96 11.24 -20.62 -12.34
CA LYS A 96 12.29 -21.19 -13.19
C LYS A 96 12.69 -22.55 -12.63
N SER A 97 12.41 -23.59 -13.41
CA SER A 97 12.92 -24.93 -13.15
C SER A 97 14.42 -25.02 -13.46
N ALA A 98 15.13 -25.92 -12.76
CA ALA A 98 16.51 -26.20 -13.09
C ALA A 98 16.63 -26.70 -14.54
N GLY A 99 17.52 -26.09 -15.32
CA GLY A 99 17.77 -26.44 -16.73
C GLY A 99 17.03 -25.60 -17.77
N GLU A 100 16.04 -24.80 -17.37
CA GLU A 100 15.30 -23.95 -18.31
C GLU A 100 16.03 -22.61 -18.57
N PRO A 101 16.05 -22.12 -19.82
CA PRO A 101 16.73 -20.87 -20.17
C PRO A 101 16.00 -19.62 -19.67
N GLY A 102 14.72 -19.70 -19.33
CA GLY A 102 13.89 -18.54 -18.96
C GLY A 102 12.93 -18.79 -17.80
N TYR A 103 12.32 -17.70 -17.33
CA TYR A 103 11.23 -17.74 -16.35
C TYR A 103 9.89 -17.95 -17.05
N GLN A 104 9.03 -18.76 -16.45
CA GLN A 104 7.67 -19.02 -16.90
C GLN A 104 6.68 -18.55 -15.83
N LEU A 105 5.45 -18.19 -16.23
CA LEU A 105 4.38 -17.96 -15.28
C LEU A 105 4.00 -19.29 -14.63
N LEU A 106 3.88 -19.30 -13.30
CA LEU A 106 3.34 -20.46 -12.61
C LEU A 106 1.81 -20.37 -12.71
N ASP A 107 1.22 -21.12 -13.64
CA ASP A 107 -0.23 -21.31 -13.70
C ASP A 107 -0.64 -22.13 -12.45
N HIS A 108 -1.39 -21.50 -11.55
CA HIS A 108 -1.94 -22.12 -10.34
C HIS A 108 -3.31 -22.73 -10.62
#